data_AF-A0A818YUP3-F1
#
_entry.id   AF-A0A818YUP3-F1
#
_cell.length_a   1.000
_cell.length_b   1.000
_cell.length_c   1.000
_cell.angle_alpha   90.00
_cell.angle_beta   90.00
_cell.angle_gamma   90.00
#
_symmetry.space_group_name_H-M   'P 1'
#
loop_
_entity.id
_entity.type
_entity.pdbx_description
1 polymer ?
#
loop_
_entity_poly.entity_id
_entity_poly.type
_entity_poly.pdbx_seq_one_letter_code
_entity_poly.pdbx_strand_id
1 'polypeptide(L)'
;MLSGKRKNWIIDLSVFILILIGIFIFIGNLVVILKHRQYSSDMNSIQSNFNINKKNILSDNYKLSPTDLQSLVTTVKCVGPRYNQSCLYKNLYYTNQKFWALSLKKTNLSLPGVRLEALATTDFRPNHRVFDTYEQLYKFVRFTIDPIVFPGVTIHFNQRWHKNIGHALFDGLYPAYIALIRFPPRHLQPFRIFVGLDYVNCDSCFSEDVYSRFAGGGFIKSNIIDSIMPNRWFIFEELIMGSGMMCQRCIQSNYQLAGGVELEGSKLFRDRMYKQHGIIPVEIRQKHSAEKRSLNKPLHAYIIHNKRFTKKEREEIRNAMNQINNYTNSHINKTLEEIKKLPHPLIRVFYINYRNIKAKINISSKIKSTPSDSRLSTYDLLDNDFIAQLRILRDMDIHITGPGTGQMYQTFLSDGSVNINLGGMNPYRKETTPIAYPSFLEQYVTAGIPYIKGLYYPINKRRDGIQQDELIKLIKQAAQIIIQGFSIPVNPKDNLAPDGQVFVEQCKYDKNFCKLVTIRKSGYFWCNNMWTEDLVHERRQWASGGFPIGGTNVICPFNRTLLRSLRQKYGIEYRPGRE
;
A
#
# COMPACT_ATOMS: atom_id res chain seq x y z
N MET A 1 -23.35 3.97 76.72
CA MET A 1 -21.88 4.15 76.78
C MET A 1 -21.28 3.68 75.46
N LEU A 2 -20.79 4.61 74.63
CA LEU A 2 -19.70 4.46 73.66
C LEU A 2 -19.54 5.83 72.97
N SER A 3 -19.08 6.80 73.76
CA SER A 3 -18.60 8.11 73.31
C SER A 3 -17.10 7.95 72.99
N GLY A 4 -16.78 7.84 71.70
CA GLY A 4 -15.44 7.53 71.22
C GLY A 4 -14.95 8.57 70.20
N LYS A 5 -14.31 9.63 70.72
CA LYS A 5 -13.28 10.47 70.07
C LYS A 5 -13.31 10.57 68.53
N ARG A 6 -14.00 11.58 67.99
CA ARG A 6 -13.63 12.15 66.67
C ARG A 6 -12.31 12.90 66.83
N LYS A 7 -11.20 12.26 66.45
CA LYS A 7 -9.91 12.97 66.26
C LYS A 7 -10.04 13.89 65.06
N ASN A 8 -9.86 15.19 65.30
CA ASN A 8 -9.70 16.21 64.26
C ASN A 8 -8.54 15.84 63.33
N TRP A 9 -8.85 15.32 62.15
CA TRP A 9 -7.95 15.33 60.99
C TRP A 9 -8.37 16.51 60.11
N ILE A 10 -8.15 17.73 60.60
CA ILE A 10 -8.03 18.88 59.69
C ILE A 10 -6.60 18.78 59.16
N ILE A 11 -6.40 17.91 58.16
CA ILE A 11 -5.24 18.04 57.30
C ILE A 11 -5.50 19.36 56.57
N ASP A 12 -4.64 20.33 56.87
CA ASP A 12 -4.64 21.64 56.25
C ASP A 12 -4.72 21.46 54.73
N LEU A 13 -5.79 21.97 54.11
CA LEU A 13 -6.06 21.80 52.68
C LEU A 13 -4.85 22.26 51.83
N SER A 14 -4.07 23.21 52.35
CA SER A 14 -2.81 23.66 51.79
C SER A 14 -1.75 22.55 51.67
N VAL A 15 -1.62 21.67 52.68
CA VAL A 15 -0.69 20.53 52.68
C VAL A 15 -1.12 19.49 51.64
N PHE A 16 -2.43 19.24 51.52
CA PHE A 16 -2.94 18.31 50.51
C PHE A 16 -2.70 18.80 49.08
N ILE A 17 -2.88 20.10 48.82
CA ILE A 17 -2.60 20.73 47.53
C ILE A 17 -1.11 20.65 47.18
N LEU A 18 -0.21 20.92 48.14
CA LEU A 18 1.23 20.82 47.93
C LEU A 18 1.67 19.38 47.60
N ILE A 19 1.08 18.38 48.25
CA ILE A 19 1.32 16.96 47.95
C ILE A 19 0.89 16.63 46.51
N LEU A 20 -0.29 17.09 46.08
CA LEU A 20 -0.77 16.87 44.71
C LEU A 20 0.14 17.54 43.67
N ILE A 21 0.59 18.77 43.91
CA ILE A 21 1.54 19.47 43.02
C ILE A 21 2.86 18.69 42.94
N GLY A 22 3.38 18.21 44.07
CA GLY A 22 4.59 17.37 44.11
C GLY A 22 4.43 16.07 43.29
N ILE A 23 3.28 15.41 43.39
CA ILE A 23 2.95 14.22 42.60
C ILE A 23 2.88 14.54 41.11
N PHE A 24 2.24 15.65 40.71
CA PHE A 24 2.17 16.06 39.31
C PHE A 24 3.54 16.38 38.73
N ILE A 25 4.39 17.08 39.47
CA ILE A 25 5.78 17.39 39.07
C ILE A 25 6.59 16.09 38.96
N PHE A 26 6.47 15.19 39.93
CA PHE A 26 7.15 13.90 39.92
C PHE A 26 6.73 13.04 38.72
N ILE A 27 5.42 12.92 38.45
CA ILE A 27 4.89 12.19 37.29
C ILE A 27 5.37 12.85 35.99
N GLY A 28 5.36 14.18 35.90
CA GLY A 28 5.86 14.92 34.75
C GLY A 28 7.34 14.61 34.47
N ASN A 29 8.19 14.69 35.51
CA ASN A 29 9.61 14.37 35.40
C ASN A 29 9.85 12.89 35.08
N LEU A 30 9.09 11.98 35.66
CA LEU A 30 9.18 10.54 35.38
C LEU A 30 8.82 10.24 33.92
N VAL A 31 7.78 10.87 33.38
CA VAL A 31 7.41 10.75 31.95
C VAL A 31 8.53 11.29 31.05
N VAL A 32 9.17 12.40 31.41
CA VAL A 32 10.32 12.94 30.66
C VAL A 32 11.51 11.99 30.71
N ILE A 33 11.87 11.45 31.88
CA ILE A 33 12.97 10.49 32.04
C ILE A 33 12.68 9.19 31.27
N LEU A 34 11.46 8.66 31.34
CA LEU A 34 11.07 7.46 30.61
C LEU A 34 11.11 7.70 29.09
N LYS A 35 10.63 8.84 28.60
CA LYS A 35 10.78 9.23 27.18
C LYS A 35 12.24 9.36 26.77
N HIS A 36 13.10 9.93 27.63
CA HIS A 36 14.51 10.08 27.33
C HIS A 36 15.25 8.73 27.32
N ARG A 37 14.92 7.81 28.25
CA ARG A 37 15.44 6.44 28.25
C ARG A 37 14.97 5.65 27.03
N GLN A 38 13.70 5.78 26.64
CA GLN A 38 13.17 5.18 25.42
C GLN A 38 13.92 5.70 24.19
N TYR A 39 14.07 7.03 24.06
CA TYR A 39 14.84 7.65 22.98
C TYR A 39 16.31 7.18 22.94
N SER A 40 16.95 7.02 24.10
CA SER A 40 18.32 6.51 24.20
C SER A 40 18.42 5.03 23.80
N SER A 41 17.46 4.20 24.21
CA SER A 41 17.35 2.81 23.78
C SER A 41 17.13 2.69 22.26
N ASP A 42 16.28 3.57 21.70
CA ASP A 42 16.01 3.62 20.26
C ASP A 42 17.24 4.08 19.49
N MET A 43 17.97 5.08 20.00
CA MET A 43 19.25 5.48 19.42
C MET A 43 20.28 4.36 19.49
N ASN A 44 20.34 3.58 20.56
CA ASN A 44 21.24 2.42 20.66
C ASN A 44 20.83 1.28 19.72
N SER A 45 19.54 1.04 19.50
CA SER A 45 19.02 0.07 18.52
C SER A 45 19.26 0.54 17.08
N ILE A 46 19.04 1.82 16.80
CA ILE A 46 19.39 2.45 15.52
C ILE A 46 20.89 2.37 15.32
N GLN A 47 21.69 2.62 16.35
CA GLN A 47 23.14 2.59 16.28
C GLN A 47 23.68 1.15 16.22
N SER A 48 23.00 0.15 16.77
CA SER A 48 23.36 -1.27 16.61
C SER A 48 22.99 -1.79 15.22
N ASN A 49 21.79 -1.47 14.73
CA ASN A 49 21.37 -1.74 13.35
C ASN A 49 22.24 -0.97 12.36
N PHE A 50 22.58 0.27 12.68
CA PHE A 50 23.53 1.06 11.92
C PHE A 50 24.94 0.52 12.09
N ASN A 51 25.36 -0.08 13.20
CA ASN A 51 26.70 -0.67 13.32
C ASN A 51 26.78 -1.99 12.56
N ILE A 52 25.72 -2.80 12.54
CA ILE A 52 25.58 -3.98 11.69
C ILE A 52 25.59 -3.57 10.23
N ASN A 53 24.79 -2.55 9.87
CA ASN A 53 24.77 -1.99 8.52
C ASN A 53 26.05 -1.24 8.19
N LYS A 54 26.73 -0.58 9.12
CA LYS A 54 27.99 0.15 8.93
C LYS A 54 29.11 -0.84 8.75
N LYS A 55 29.10 -1.96 9.45
CA LYS A 55 30.01 -3.07 9.16
C LYS A 55 29.74 -3.59 7.75
N ASN A 56 28.49 -3.79 7.32
CA ASN A 56 28.19 -4.25 5.95
C ASN A 56 28.35 -3.16 4.85
N ILE A 57 28.21 -1.87 5.17
CA ILE A 57 28.29 -0.73 4.24
C ILE A 57 29.73 -0.20 4.15
N LEU A 58 30.52 -0.29 5.23
CA LEU A 58 31.91 0.19 5.29
C LEU A 58 32.96 -0.93 5.30
N SER A 59 32.62 -2.22 5.51
CA SER A 59 33.63 -3.30 5.39
C SER A 59 34.11 -3.45 3.97
N ASP A 60 33.24 -3.18 3.00
CA ASP A 60 33.57 -3.17 1.60
C ASP A 60 33.80 -1.72 1.20
N ASN A 61 34.91 -1.15 1.66
CA ASN A 61 35.43 0.12 1.13
C ASN A 61 35.75 -0.07 -0.35
N TYR A 62 34.72 -0.06 -1.18
CA TYR A 62 34.80 -0.07 -2.62
C TYR A 62 35.40 1.28 -3.02
N LYS A 63 36.74 1.35 -3.01
CA LYS A 63 37.46 2.47 -3.58
C LYS A 63 37.08 2.47 -5.06
N LEU A 64 36.38 3.53 -5.49
CA LEU A 64 36.07 3.77 -6.91
C LEU A 64 37.34 3.46 -7.73
N SER A 65 37.28 2.47 -8.62
CA SER A 65 38.44 2.05 -9.40
C SER A 65 39.01 3.26 -10.17
N PRO A 66 40.34 3.47 -10.19
CA PRO A 66 40.96 4.55 -10.95
C PRO A 66 40.69 4.48 -12.46
N THR A 67 40.34 3.32 -13.00
CA THR A 67 40.31 3.06 -14.44
C THR A 67 38.99 3.41 -15.13
N ASP A 68 37.88 3.58 -14.42
CA ASP A 68 36.60 3.99 -15.02
C ASP A 68 36.42 5.50 -14.98
N LEU A 69 37.18 6.21 -15.81
CA LEU A 69 37.10 7.68 -15.91
C LEU A 69 35.70 8.16 -16.34
N GLN A 70 34.87 7.38 -17.02
CA GLN A 70 33.48 7.78 -17.32
C GLN A 70 32.51 7.61 -16.13
N SER A 71 32.94 6.98 -15.03
CA SER A 71 32.05 6.64 -13.90
C SER A 71 31.66 7.82 -13.01
N LEU A 72 32.25 9.01 -13.15
CA LEU A 72 31.94 10.11 -12.22
C LEU A 72 30.80 11.02 -12.69
N VAL A 73 30.50 10.99 -13.99
CA VAL A 73 29.43 11.78 -14.59
C VAL A 73 28.08 11.13 -14.31
N THR A 74 27.12 11.94 -13.88
CA THR A 74 25.74 11.50 -13.73
C THR A 74 25.13 11.25 -15.10
N THR A 75 24.54 10.08 -15.29
CA THR A 75 23.70 9.78 -16.46
C THR A 75 22.27 9.51 -16.02
N VAL A 76 21.30 9.78 -16.90
CA VAL A 76 19.89 9.57 -16.60
C VAL A 76 19.17 8.95 -17.78
N LYS A 77 18.36 7.93 -17.50
CA LYS A 77 17.46 7.29 -18.46
C LYS A 77 16.06 7.26 -17.86
N CYS A 78 15.10 7.88 -18.53
CA CYS A 78 13.72 7.93 -18.07
C CYS A 78 12.77 7.16 -18.98
N VAL A 79 11.77 6.52 -18.37
CA VAL A 79 10.77 5.68 -19.04
C VAL A 79 9.39 6.00 -18.49
N GLY A 80 8.37 5.94 -19.35
CA GLY A 80 6.98 6.15 -18.98
C GLY A 80 6.48 7.58 -19.26
N PRO A 81 5.16 7.79 -19.20
CA PRO A 81 4.55 9.09 -19.46
C PRO A 81 4.87 10.07 -18.34
N ARG A 82 4.88 11.38 -18.63
CA ARG A 82 5.29 12.45 -17.69
C ARG A 82 4.79 12.28 -16.24
N TYR A 83 3.53 11.94 -16.02
CA TYR A 83 2.94 11.83 -14.68
C TYR A 83 3.25 10.50 -13.97
N ASN A 84 3.64 9.49 -14.72
CA ASN A 84 4.15 8.23 -14.21
C ASN A 84 5.58 8.01 -14.72
N GLN A 85 6.40 9.06 -14.80
CA GLN A 85 7.77 8.92 -15.30
C GLN A 85 8.66 8.36 -14.20
N SER A 86 9.43 7.33 -14.55
CA SER A 86 10.48 6.79 -13.70
C SER A 86 11.82 7.02 -14.35
N CYS A 87 12.85 7.35 -13.57
CA CYS A 87 14.19 7.63 -14.05
C CYS A 87 15.20 6.78 -13.30
N LEU A 88 16.07 6.12 -14.07
CA LEU A 88 17.29 5.49 -13.61
C LEU A 88 18.42 6.52 -13.73
N TYR A 89 19.02 6.86 -12.60
CA TYR A 89 20.22 7.68 -12.51
C TYR A 89 21.40 6.76 -12.24
N LYS A 90 22.52 6.99 -12.92
CA LYS A 90 23.81 6.44 -12.53
C LYS A 90 24.69 7.53 -11.98
N ASN A 91 25.43 7.24 -10.91
CA ASN A 91 26.35 8.18 -10.27
C ASN A 91 25.63 9.46 -9.83
N LEU A 92 24.49 9.30 -9.15
CA LEU A 92 23.79 10.44 -8.54
C LEU A 92 24.32 10.65 -7.13
N TYR A 93 24.59 11.90 -6.78
CA TYR A 93 25.20 12.25 -5.50
C TYR A 93 24.13 12.75 -4.52
N TYR A 94 24.34 12.54 -3.23
CA TYR A 94 23.46 13.02 -2.17
C TYR A 94 24.25 13.64 -1.03
N THR A 95 23.83 14.82 -0.59
CA THR A 95 24.35 15.48 0.61
C THR A 95 23.33 16.50 1.09
N ASN A 96 23.26 16.75 2.40
CA ASN A 96 22.45 17.80 2.99
C ASN A 96 20.99 17.79 2.46
N GLN A 97 20.35 16.61 2.48
CA GLN A 97 18.97 16.41 1.99
C GLN A 97 18.73 16.73 0.51
N LYS A 98 19.78 16.86 -0.29
CA LYS A 98 19.70 17.24 -1.71
C LYS A 98 20.42 16.22 -2.58
N PHE A 99 19.80 15.86 -3.69
CA PHE A 99 20.47 15.13 -4.75
C PHE A 99 21.17 16.08 -5.70
N TRP A 100 22.33 15.67 -6.20
CA TRP A 100 23.18 16.42 -7.12
C TRP A 100 23.55 15.53 -8.32
N ALA A 101 23.28 16.03 -9.52
CA ALA A 101 23.81 15.53 -10.77
C ALA A 101 25.08 16.31 -11.12
N LEU A 102 26.16 15.59 -11.40
CA LEU A 102 27.43 16.17 -11.84
C LEU A 102 27.63 15.88 -13.32
N SER A 103 27.92 16.89 -14.13
CA SER A 103 28.12 16.72 -15.58
C SER A 103 29.28 17.55 -16.11
N LEU A 104 29.69 17.29 -17.35
CA LEU A 104 30.65 18.12 -18.06
C LEU A 104 29.92 19.17 -18.90
N LYS A 105 30.55 20.32 -19.15
CA LYS A 105 29.95 21.41 -19.96
C LYS A 105 29.55 20.97 -21.38
N LYS A 106 30.27 19.99 -21.95
CA LYS A 106 29.98 19.42 -23.27
C LYS A 106 28.90 18.34 -23.25
N THR A 107 28.51 17.83 -22.09
CA THR A 107 27.44 16.82 -21.98
C THR A 107 26.09 17.53 -21.86
N ASN A 108 25.20 17.33 -22.83
CA ASN A 108 23.82 17.80 -22.76
C ASN A 108 23.00 16.88 -21.82
N LEU A 109 23.17 17.04 -20.51
CA LEU A 109 22.46 16.26 -19.50
C LEU A 109 21.07 16.86 -19.24
N SER A 110 20.03 16.22 -19.77
CA SER A 110 18.64 16.58 -19.46
C SER A 110 18.20 15.93 -18.15
N LEU A 111 17.76 16.73 -17.17
CA LEU A 111 17.22 16.27 -15.88
C LEU A 111 15.70 16.44 -15.82
N PRO A 112 14.91 15.50 -16.37
CA PRO A 112 13.46 15.59 -16.30
C PRO A 112 12.98 15.45 -14.84
N GLY A 113 11.86 16.10 -14.55
CA GLY A 113 11.26 16.05 -13.22
C GLY A 113 10.53 14.73 -12.96
N VAL A 114 10.70 14.18 -11.76
CA VAL A 114 10.02 12.96 -11.31
C VAL A 114 9.25 13.21 -10.02
N ARG A 115 8.23 12.40 -9.69
CA ARG A 115 7.53 12.52 -8.40
C ARG A 115 8.01 11.46 -7.43
N LEU A 116 8.31 11.88 -6.20
CA LEU A 116 8.85 11.00 -5.16
C LEU A 116 7.79 10.46 -4.21
N GLU A 117 6.64 11.13 -4.07
CA GLU A 117 5.54 10.70 -3.23
C GLU A 117 4.22 10.67 -4.01
N ALA A 118 3.35 9.74 -3.60
CA ALA A 118 1.99 9.58 -4.11
C ALA A 118 1.17 10.87 -4.17
N LEU A 119 1.36 11.78 -3.21
CA LEU A 119 0.57 13.00 -3.05
C LEU A 119 1.27 14.27 -3.54
N ALA A 120 2.48 14.16 -4.09
CA ALA A 120 3.21 15.31 -4.61
C ALA A 120 2.46 15.93 -5.78
N THR A 121 2.34 17.25 -5.73
CA THR A 121 1.84 18.09 -6.84
C THR A 121 2.98 18.69 -7.65
N THR A 122 4.21 18.65 -7.12
CA THR A 122 5.42 19.18 -7.73
C THR A 122 6.33 18.06 -8.20
N ASP A 123 7.06 18.33 -9.28
CA ASP A 123 8.08 17.43 -9.78
C ASP A 123 9.40 17.74 -9.05
N PHE A 124 10.09 16.69 -8.61
CA PHE A 124 11.44 16.72 -8.05
C PHE A 124 12.48 16.69 -9.16
N ARG A 125 13.51 17.54 -9.05
CA ARG A 125 14.69 17.54 -9.92
C ARG A 125 15.94 17.57 -9.05
N PRO A 126 16.96 16.73 -9.33
CA PRO A 126 18.26 16.90 -8.71
C PRO A 126 18.85 18.28 -9.01
N ASN A 127 19.62 18.82 -8.08
CA ASN A 127 20.49 19.95 -8.37
C ASN A 127 21.52 19.56 -9.43
N HIS A 128 22.04 20.53 -10.17
CA HIS A 128 22.98 20.28 -11.26
C HIS A 128 24.25 21.10 -11.07
N ARG A 129 25.41 20.43 -11.12
CA ARG A 129 26.72 21.08 -11.13
C ARG A 129 27.48 20.67 -12.38
N VAL A 130 27.97 21.66 -13.11
CA VAL A 130 28.68 21.50 -14.37
C VAL A 130 30.17 21.78 -14.16
N PHE A 131 31.03 20.94 -14.73
CA PHE A 131 32.48 21.10 -14.72
C PHE A 131 32.98 21.35 -16.16
N ASP A 132 34.00 22.20 -16.32
CA ASP A 132 34.54 22.51 -17.65
C ASP A 132 35.34 21.33 -18.21
N THR A 133 36.11 20.66 -17.35
CA THR A 133 36.95 19.51 -17.71
C THR A 133 36.71 18.32 -16.80
N TYR A 134 37.05 17.15 -17.30
CA TYR A 134 37.00 15.93 -16.50
C TYR A 134 37.96 15.99 -15.30
N GLU A 135 39.14 16.59 -15.46
CA GLU A 135 40.10 16.74 -14.37
C GLU A 135 39.53 17.52 -13.18
N GLN A 136 38.77 18.59 -13.43
CA GLN A 136 38.10 19.35 -12.38
C GLN A 136 37.04 18.50 -11.66
N LEU A 137 36.23 17.74 -12.42
CA LEU A 137 35.24 16.82 -11.85
C LEU A 137 35.92 15.76 -10.99
N TYR A 138 36.98 15.13 -11.52
CA TYR A 138 37.75 14.11 -10.80
C TYR A 138 38.33 14.67 -9.51
N LYS A 139 38.96 15.85 -9.56
CA LYS A 139 39.52 16.51 -8.38
C LYS A 139 38.45 16.81 -7.35
N PHE A 140 37.30 17.32 -7.78
CA PHE A 140 36.16 17.56 -6.90
C PHE A 140 35.66 16.28 -6.23
N VAL A 141 35.41 15.22 -7.01
CA VAL A 141 34.87 13.98 -6.47
C VAL A 141 35.87 13.29 -5.53
N ARG A 142 37.14 13.18 -5.93
CA ARG A 142 38.15 12.41 -5.18
C ARG A 142 38.78 13.16 -4.02
N PHE A 143 39.01 14.46 -4.16
CA PHE A 143 39.80 15.22 -3.19
C PHE A 143 38.97 16.27 -2.44
N THR A 144 37.81 16.69 -2.95
CA THR A 144 36.95 17.65 -2.25
C THR A 144 35.85 16.97 -1.47
N ILE A 145 35.06 16.09 -2.10
CA ILE A 145 33.88 15.51 -1.44
C ILE A 145 34.09 14.10 -0.90
N ASP A 146 34.99 13.31 -1.52
CA ASP A 146 35.30 11.92 -1.16
C ASP A 146 34.04 11.12 -0.76
N PRO A 147 33.14 10.81 -1.71
CA PRO A 147 31.81 10.33 -1.36
C PRO A 147 31.83 8.87 -0.87
N ILE A 148 30.92 8.52 0.03
CA ILE A 148 30.63 7.12 0.35
C ILE A 148 29.84 6.51 -0.80
N VAL A 149 30.35 5.40 -1.35
CA VAL A 149 29.72 4.70 -2.46
C VAL A 149 28.64 3.76 -1.96
N PHE A 150 27.48 3.85 -2.61
CA PHE A 150 26.36 2.96 -2.43
C PHE A 150 26.23 2.08 -3.68
N PRO A 151 26.83 0.88 -3.68
CA PRO A 151 26.91 0.02 -4.86
C PRO A 151 25.58 -0.68 -5.18
N GLY A 152 25.41 -1.08 -6.44
CA GLY A 152 24.22 -1.76 -6.94
C GLY A 152 22.99 -0.85 -7.01
N VAL A 153 21.81 -1.48 -7.03
CA VAL A 153 20.53 -0.79 -7.26
C VAL A 153 19.94 -0.27 -5.95
N THR A 154 19.60 1.01 -5.95
CA THR A 154 18.76 1.66 -4.94
C THR A 154 17.47 2.18 -5.56
N ILE A 155 16.36 2.07 -4.85
CA ILE A 155 15.12 2.80 -5.15
C ILE A 155 14.89 3.90 -4.13
N HIS A 156 14.44 5.08 -4.58
CA HIS A 156 14.10 6.18 -3.70
C HIS A 156 12.68 6.72 -3.91
N PHE A 157 12.00 6.94 -2.79
CA PHE A 157 10.66 7.49 -2.69
C PHE A 157 10.45 8.15 -1.32
N ASN A 158 9.40 8.96 -1.21
CA ASN A 158 8.94 9.53 0.06
C ASN A 158 7.60 8.90 0.45
N GLN A 159 7.45 8.56 1.73
CA GLN A 159 6.27 7.90 2.26
C GLN A 159 5.66 8.69 3.42
N ARG A 160 4.36 8.96 3.32
CA ARG A 160 3.53 9.46 4.42
C ARG A 160 2.74 8.34 5.07
N TRP A 161 2.42 8.45 6.36
CA TRP A 161 1.56 7.52 7.08
C TRP A 161 2.01 6.05 7.01
N HIS A 162 3.33 5.81 6.98
CA HIS A 162 3.89 4.46 6.88
C HIS A 162 3.43 3.53 8.04
N LYS A 163 2.98 4.08 9.17
CA LYS A 163 2.30 3.36 10.26
C LYS A 163 1.04 2.61 9.87
N ASN A 164 0.40 2.99 8.77
CA ASN A 164 -0.65 2.19 8.16
C ASN A 164 -0.03 1.36 7.05
N ILE A 165 0.02 0.05 7.23
CA ILE A 165 0.61 -0.88 6.27
C ILE A 165 0.00 -0.78 4.86
N GLY A 166 -1.29 -0.43 4.74
CA GLY A 166 -1.91 -0.20 3.43
C GLY A 166 -1.29 0.99 2.71
N HIS A 167 -1.10 2.12 3.42
CA HIS A 167 -0.42 3.29 2.86
C HIS A 167 1.05 3.01 2.57
N ALA A 168 1.77 2.36 3.49
CA ALA A 168 3.17 1.99 3.29
C ALA A 168 3.36 1.15 2.00
N LEU A 169 2.53 0.13 1.83
CA LEU A 169 2.63 -0.75 0.68
C LEU A 169 2.20 -0.05 -0.62
N PHE A 170 1.07 0.66 -0.63
CA PHE A 170 0.44 1.07 -1.91
C PHE A 170 0.56 2.55 -2.26
N ASP A 171 1.01 3.40 -1.34
CA ASP A 171 1.41 4.78 -1.65
C ASP A 171 2.93 4.96 -1.79
N GLY A 172 3.72 3.96 -1.35
CA GLY A 172 5.19 4.01 -1.38
C GLY A 172 5.82 2.84 -2.09
N LEU A 173 5.85 1.68 -1.42
CA LEU A 173 6.64 0.53 -1.87
C LEU A 173 6.23 0.00 -3.24
N TYR A 174 4.94 -0.22 -3.46
CA TYR A 174 4.40 -0.68 -4.74
C TYR A 174 4.74 0.29 -5.88
N PRO A 175 4.38 1.59 -5.82
CA PRO A 175 4.79 2.58 -6.83
C PRO A 175 6.31 2.57 -7.12
N ALA A 176 7.14 2.50 -6.08
CA ALA A 176 8.59 2.48 -6.24
C ALA A 176 9.09 1.18 -6.89
N TYR A 177 8.43 0.05 -6.61
CA TYR A 177 8.71 -1.22 -7.26
C TYR A 177 8.25 -1.24 -8.73
N ILE A 178 7.12 -0.60 -9.07
CA ILE A 178 6.71 -0.41 -10.46
C ILE A 178 7.75 0.42 -11.22
N ALA A 179 8.30 1.47 -10.59
CA ALA A 179 9.40 2.24 -11.17
C ALA A 179 10.64 1.38 -11.44
N LEU A 180 10.96 0.43 -10.54
CA LEU A 180 12.06 -0.53 -10.71
C LEU A 180 11.82 -1.53 -11.85
N ILE A 181 10.59 -2.04 -12.00
CA ILE A 181 10.24 -3.02 -13.05
C ILE A 181 10.51 -2.48 -14.46
N ARG A 182 10.35 -1.16 -14.67
CA ARG A 182 10.62 -0.50 -15.96
C ARG A 182 12.08 -0.53 -16.41
N PHE A 183 13.00 -0.94 -15.54
CA PHE A 183 14.43 -1.06 -15.83
C PHE A 183 14.89 -2.52 -15.66
N PRO A 184 14.34 -3.49 -16.41
CA PRO A 184 14.70 -4.89 -16.26
C PRO A 184 16.19 -5.11 -16.56
N PRO A 185 16.82 -6.14 -15.95
CA PRO A 185 16.25 -7.14 -15.03
C PRO A 185 16.31 -6.73 -13.54
N ARG A 186 16.49 -5.44 -13.20
CA ARG A 186 16.83 -4.98 -11.84
C ARG A 186 15.84 -5.36 -10.73
N HIS A 187 14.58 -5.59 -11.06
CA HIS A 187 13.58 -6.03 -10.08
C HIS A 187 13.77 -7.49 -9.61
N LEU A 188 14.55 -8.29 -10.35
CA LEU A 188 14.84 -9.69 -10.04
C LEU A 188 15.95 -9.87 -8.99
N GLN A 189 16.81 -8.85 -8.81
CA GLN A 189 17.92 -8.87 -7.86
C GLN A 189 17.54 -8.21 -6.51
N PRO A 190 18.32 -8.43 -5.45
CA PRO A 190 18.27 -7.58 -4.26
C PRO A 190 18.54 -6.12 -4.62
N PHE A 191 17.86 -5.21 -3.92
CA PHE A 191 18.07 -3.77 -4.05
C PHE A 191 17.98 -3.10 -2.68
N ARG A 192 18.47 -1.87 -2.58
CA ARG A 192 18.34 -1.04 -1.39
C ARG A 192 17.14 -0.11 -1.51
N ILE A 193 16.47 0.14 -0.40
CA ILE A 193 15.49 1.23 -0.31
C ILE A 193 16.15 2.40 0.39
N PHE A 194 16.14 3.56 -0.25
CA PHE A 194 16.47 4.84 0.37
C PHE A 194 15.19 5.67 0.46
N VAL A 195 14.61 5.85 1.65
CA VAL A 195 13.28 6.47 1.78
C VAL A 195 13.31 7.74 2.62
N GLY A 196 12.49 8.73 2.26
CA GLY A 196 12.07 9.78 3.19
C GLY A 196 10.77 9.40 3.89
N LEU A 197 10.81 9.16 5.19
CA LEU A 197 9.61 8.95 6.00
C LEU A 197 9.13 10.27 6.63
N ASP A 198 7.82 10.42 6.79
CA ASP A 198 7.28 11.48 7.62
C ASP A 198 7.76 11.34 9.08
N TYR A 199 8.04 12.47 9.75
CA TYR A 199 8.64 12.60 11.10
C TYR A 199 7.87 11.94 12.26
N VAL A 200 6.85 11.14 11.97
CA VAL A 200 6.15 10.37 13.00
C VAL A 200 7.04 9.17 13.34
N ASN A 201 7.85 9.33 14.39
CA ASN A 201 8.55 8.21 15.01
C ASN A 201 7.53 7.09 15.27
N CYS A 202 7.81 5.93 14.68
CA CYS A 202 7.00 4.75 14.84
C CYS A 202 7.91 3.61 15.26
N ASP A 203 8.15 3.55 16.57
CA ASP A 203 9.09 2.62 17.21
C ASP A 203 8.70 1.14 16.99
N SER A 204 7.51 0.86 16.45
CA SER A 204 6.97 -0.48 16.22
C SER A 204 6.33 -0.66 14.83
N CYS A 205 6.74 0.13 13.83
CA CYS A 205 6.19 0.02 12.49
C CYS A 205 6.69 -1.23 11.75
N PHE A 206 5.84 -2.26 11.66
CA PHE A 206 6.12 -3.44 10.84
C PHE A 206 6.44 -3.12 9.37
N SER A 207 6.03 -1.96 8.85
CA SER A 207 6.34 -1.54 7.49
C SER A 207 7.84 -1.46 7.21
N GLU A 208 8.66 -1.09 8.19
CA GLU A 208 10.12 -0.98 7.99
C GLU A 208 10.76 -2.37 7.81
N ASP A 209 10.32 -3.35 8.61
CA ASP A 209 10.74 -4.75 8.45
C ASP A 209 10.26 -5.31 7.09
N VAL A 210 9.01 -5.01 6.70
CA VAL A 210 8.49 -5.40 5.39
C VAL A 210 9.30 -4.78 4.25
N TYR A 211 9.66 -3.50 4.34
CA TYR A 211 10.50 -2.83 3.34
C TYR A 211 11.88 -3.48 3.25
N SER A 212 12.54 -3.67 4.39
CA SER A 212 13.88 -4.26 4.47
C SER A 212 13.90 -5.66 3.85
N ARG A 213 12.95 -6.53 4.24
CA ARG A 213 12.82 -7.89 3.69
C ARG A 213 12.49 -7.85 2.21
N PHE A 214 11.48 -7.08 1.80
CA PHE A 214 11.09 -6.98 0.39
C PHE A 214 12.25 -6.51 -0.50
N ALA A 215 13.07 -5.58 -0.04
CA ALA A 215 14.22 -5.08 -0.79
C ALA A 215 15.34 -6.11 -0.90
N GLY A 216 15.61 -6.87 0.16
CA GLY A 216 16.67 -7.86 0.23
C GLY A 216 18.09 -7.26 0.34
N GLY A 217 18.30 -6.03 -0.14
CA GLY A 217 19.53 -5.25 0.06
C GLY A 217 19.48 -4.30 1.26
N GLY A 218 18.38 -4.30 2.02
CA GLY A 218 18.19 -3.46 3.20
C GLY A 218 17.49 -2.13 2.92
N PHE A 219 17.39 -1.33 3.98
CA PHE A 219 16.55 -0.14 4.03
C PHE A 219 17.27 0.98 4.78
N ILE A 220 17.27 2.18 4.20
CA ILE A 220 17.96 3.35 4.73
C ILE A 220 16.98 4.53 4.77
N LYS A 221 16.84 5.15 5.95
CA LYS A 221 16.04 6.36 6.12
C LYS A 221 16.91 7.59 5.82
N SER A 222 16.43 8.49 4.97
CA SER A 222 17.18 9.69 4.59
C SER A 222 17.52 10.57 5.78
N ASN A 223 16.55 10.81 6.66
CA ASN A 223 16.73 11.61 7.88
C ASN A 223 17.80 11.05 8.83
N ILE A 224 18.03 9.73 8.86
CA ILE A 224 19.09 9.10 9.66
C ILE A 224 20.46 9.37 9.02
N ILE A 225 20.58 9.28 7.69
CA ILE A 225 21.83 9.64 7.01
C ILE A 225 22.18 11.11 7.33
N ASP A 226 21.20 12.01 7.20
CA ASP A 226 21.42 13.43 7.37
C ASP A 226 21.77 13.81 8.81
N SER A 227 21.26 13.08 9.81
CA SER A 227 21.56 13.35 11.22
C SER A 227 22.90 12.77 11.67
N ILE A 228 23.27 11.58 11.20
CA ILE A 228 24.50 10.90 11.63
C ILE A 228 25.73 11.45 10.88
N MET A 229 25.57 11.82 9.62
CA MET A 229 26.69 12.23 8.76
C MET A 229 26.39 13.56 8.04
N PRO A 230 26.21 14.67 8.79
CA PRO A 230 25.95 15.97 8.19
C PRO A 230 27.11 16.36 7.27
N ASN A 231 26.80 16.98 6.13
CA ASN A 231 27.76 17.37 5.09
C ASN A 231 28.55 16.24 4.42
N ARG A 232 28.34 14.97 4.79
CA ARG A 232 28.96 13.86 4.04
C ARG A 232 28.28 13.71 2.68
N TRP A 233 29.09 13.40 1.68
CA TRP A 233 28.60 13.08 0.35
C TRP A 233 28.46 11.57 0.19
N PHE A 234 27.41 11.19 -0.51
CA PHE A 234 27.13 9.81 -0.90
C PHE A 234 26.98 9.79 -2.42
N ILE A 235 27.38 8.68 -3.05
CA ILE A 235 27.16 8.44 -4.48
C ILE A 235 26.42 7.12 -4.66
N PHE A 236 25.30 7.15 -5.36
CA PHE A 236 24.55 5.96 -5.76
C PHE A 236 25.02 5.50 -7.13
N GLU A 237 25.50 4.26 -7.20
CA GLU A 237 25.90 3.65 -8.47
C GLU A 237 24.71 3.58 -9.44
N GLU A 238 23.59 3.01 -8.97
CA GLU A 238 22.31 3.06 -9.66
C GLU A 238 21.19 3.48 -8.70
N LEU A 239 20.47 4.54 -9.04
CA LEU A 239 19.31 5.03 -8.27
C LEU A 239 18.08 5.16 -9.16
N ILE A 240 16.99 4.54 -8.77
CA ILE A 240 15.70 4.66 -9.47
C ILE A 240 14.75 5.51 -8.63
N MET A 241 14.20 6.55 -9.26
CA MET A 241 13.22 7.46 -8.67
C MET A 241 12.05 7.69 -9.64
N GLY A 242 10.92 8.17 -9.13
CA GLY A 242 9.75 8.46 -9.95
C GLY A 242 8.66 7.42 -9.80
N SER A 243 8.09 7.35 -8.60
CA SER A 243 6.87 6.60 -8.29
C SER A 243 5.64 7.25 -8.94
N GLY A 244 5.74 8.50 -9.39
CA GLY A 244 4.73 9.14 -10.22
C GLY A 244 3.36 9.22 -9.55
N MET A 245 2.31 9.04 -10.34
CA MET A 245 0.93 8.84 -9.88
C MET A 245 0.56 7.35 -9.88
N MET A 246 1.39 6.50 -9.26
CA MET A 246 1.17 5.05 -9.22
C MET A 246 0.62 4.53 -7.88
N CYS A 247 -0.03 5.40 -7.11
CA CYS A 247 -0.44 5.21 -5.71
C CYS A 247 -1.88 4.69 -5.48
N GLN A 248 -2.25 4.41 -4.22
CA GLN A 248 -3.60 3.97 -3.81
C GLN A 248 -4.70 5.01 -4.12
N ARG A 249 -4.35 6.30 -4.25
CA ARG A 249 -5.34 7.34 -4.60
C ARG A 249 -5.09 7.97 -5.95
N CYS A 250 -4.30 7.31 -6.78
CA CYS A 250 -3.91 7.83 -8.07
C CYS A 250 -4.80 7.20 -9.14
N ILE A 251 -5.89 7.90 -9.47
CA ILE A 251 -6.85 7.46 -10.47
C ILE A 251 -6.22 7.57 -11.86
N GLN A 252 -6.29 6.48 -12.63
CA GLN A 252 -5.93 6.42 -14.04
C GLN A 252 -7.18 6.39 -14.91
N SER A 253 -7.07 6.74 -16.19
CA SER A 253 -8.20 6.80 -17.12
C SER A 253 -8.89 5.46 -17.35
N ASN A 254 -8.14 4.36 -17.22
CA ASN A 254 -8.62 2.99 -17.28
C ASN A 254 -9.10 2.46 -15.92
N TYR A 255 -8.99 3.26 -14.86
CA TYR A 255 -9.32 2.94 -13.47
C TYR A 255 -8.71 1.62 -12.97
N GLN A 256 -7.42 1.43 -13.26
CA GLN A 256 -6.63 0.29 -12.80
C GLN A 256 -5.54 0.73 -11.83
N LEU A 257 -5.04 -0.21 -11.02
CA LEU A 257 -3.78 -0.04 -10.30
C LEU A 257 -2.64 0.12 -11.31
N ALA A 258 -1.94 1.24 -11.20
CA ALA A 258 -0.92 1.65 -12.14
C ALA A 258 0.17 0.57 -12.32
N GLY A 259 0.41 0.16 -13.57
CA GLY A 259 1.40 -0.88 -13.88
C GLY A 259 1.00 -2.30 -13.45
N GLY A 260 -0.16 -2.48 -12.80
CA GLY A 260 -0.63 -3.78 -12.33
C GLY A 260 -0.81 -4.80 -13.45
N VAL A 261 -1.44 -4.38 -14.55
CA VAL A 261 -1.65 -5.22 -15.75
C VAL A 261 -0.54 -4.99 -16.77
N GLU A 262 -0.30 -3.73 -17.17
CA GLU A 262 0.65 -3.35 -18.24
C GLU A 262 2.08 -3.90 -18.01
N LEU A 263 2.54 -3.94 -16.76
CA LEU A 263 3.89 -4.35 -16.40
C LEU A 263 3.91 -5.64 -15.56
N GLU A 264 2.78 -6.36 -15.50
CA GLU A 264 2.54 -7.46 -14.56
C GLU A 264 2.87 -7.11 -13.09
N GLY A 265 2.80 -5.82 -12.77
CA GLY A 265 3.36 -5.28 -11.54
C GLY A 265 2.70 -5.81 -10.27
N SER A 266 1.39 -6.09 -10.31
CA SER A 266 0.67 -6.70 -9.18
C SER A 266 1.17 -8.11 -8.89
N LYS A 267 1.38 -8.91 -9.94
CA LYS A 267 1.90 -10.29 -9.85
C LYS A 267 3.34 -10.31 -9.36
N LEU A 268 4.21 -9.54 -10.00
CA LEU A 268 5.63 -9.43 -9.62
C LEU A 268 5.81 -8.92 -8.19
N PHE A 269 4.95 -7.99 -7.74
CA PHE A 269 4.98 -7.49 -6.37
C PHE A 269 4.56 -8.55 -5.35
N ARG A 270 3.46 -9.27 -5.61
CA ARG A 270 3.03 -10.41 -4.77
C ARG A 270 4.10 -11.48 -4.67
N ASP A 271 4.60 -11.94 -5.82
CA ASP A 271 5.53 -13.06 -5.88
C ASP A 271 6.84 -12.73 -5.16
N ARG A 272 7.33 -11.49 -5.33
CA ARG A 272 8.46 -10.98 -4.55
C ARG A 272 8.15 -10.89 -3.05
N MET A 273 6.97 -10.41 -2.67
CA MET A 273 6.55 -10.33 -1.28
C MET A 273 6.59 -11.71 -0.61
N TYR A 274 6.05 -12.73 -1.27
CA TYR A 274 6.11 -14.12 -0.77
C TYR A 274 7.54 -14.65 -0.70
N LYS A 275 8.30 -14.54 -1.79
CA LYS A 275 9.69 -15.03 -1.85
C LYS A 275 10.55 -14.42 -0.75
N GLN A 276 10.52 -13.10 -0.59
CA GLN A 276 11.38 -12.38 0.36
C GLN A 276 11.00 -12.59 1.83
N HIS A 277 9.74 -13.00 2.09
CA HIS A 277 9.24 -13.33 3.42
C HIS A 277 9.22 -14.84 3.71
N GLY A 278 9.79 -15.66 2.84
CA GLY A 278 9.92 -17.09 3.10
C GLY A 278 8.66 -17.91 2.96
N ILE A 279 7.70 -17.39 2.22
CA ILE A 279 6.44 -18.07 2.00
C ILE A 279 6.55 -18.78 0.66
N ILE A 280 6.23 -20.07 0.65
CA ILE A 280 6.15 -20.88 -0.58
C ILE A 280 5.26 -20.13 -1.58
N PRO A 281 5.73 -19.91 -2.82
CA PRO A 281 4.95 -19.21 -3.84
C PRO A 281 3.55 -19.81 -4.00
N VAL A 282 2.60 -18.96 -4.40
CA VAL A 282 1.25 -19.42 -4.75
C VAL A 282 1.32 -20.43 -5.89
N GLU A 283 0.34 -21.34 -5.92
CA GLU A 283 0.17 -22.22 -7.06
C GLU A 283 -0.12 -21.38 -8.31
N ILE A 284 0.76 -21.48 -9.30
CA ILE A 284 0.63 -20.74 -10.56
C ILE A 284 -0.48 -21.39 -11.40
N ARG A 285 -1.45 -20.55 -11.78
CA ARG A 285 -2.54 -20.88 -12.71
C ARG A 285 -2.45 -19.92 -13.90
N GLN A 286 -2.30 -20.45 -15.10
CA GLN A 286 -1.95 -19.64 -16.27
C GLN A 286 -3.16 -19.30 -17.13
N LYS A 287 -4.02 -20.27 -17.43
CA LYS A 287 -5.15 -20.11 -18.36
C LYS A 287 -6.48 -20.03 -17.62
N HIS A 288 -6.69 -20.87 -16.60
CA HIS A 288 -7.97 -20.95 -15.90
C HIS A 288 -7.84 -21.03 -14.38
N SER A 289 -8.80 -20.43 -13.66
CA SER A 289 -8.83 -20.45 -12.19
C SER A 289 -8.97 -21.83 -11.55
N ALA A 290 -9.50 -22.80 -12.32
CA ALA A 290 -9.73 -24.17 -11.88
C ALA A 290 -8.49 -25.07 -12.01
N GLU A 291 -7.40 -24.59 -12.63
CA GLU A 291 -6.18 -25.38 -12.83
C GLU A 291 -5.67 -25.96 -11.50
N LYS A 292 -5.42 -27.27 -11.50
CA LYS A 292 -4.87 -28.06 -10.38
C LYS A 292 -5.73 -28.07 -9.11
N ARG A 293 -6.98 -27.56 -9.16
CA ARG A 293 -7.92 -27.63 -8.04
C ARG A 293 -8.56 -29.00 -7.95
N SER A 294 -8.76 -29.48 -6.72
CA SER A 294 -9.50 -30.70 -6.45
C SER A 294 -10.95 -30.39 -6.11
N LEU A 295 -11.91 -31.02 -6.80
CA LEU A 295 -13.35 -30.83 -6.58
C LEU A 295 -13.83 -31.31 -5.20
N ASN A 296 -13.11 -32.24 -4.56
CA ASN A 296 -13.48 -32.77 -3.25
C ASN A 296 -12.99 -31.92 -2.06
N LYS A 297 -12.21 -30.86 -2.32
CA LYS A 297 -11.72 -29.97 -1.26
C LYS A 297 -12.63 -28.75 -1.16
N PRO A 298 -13.16 -28.41 0.04
CA PRO A 298 -13.90 -27.17 0.22
C PRO A 298 -13.04 -25.97 -0.12
N LEU A 299 -13.65 -24.98 -0.77
CA LEU A 299 -13.01 -23.68 -0.96
C LEU A 299 -12.95 -22.93 0.37
N HIS A 300 -11.88 -22.18 0.60
CA HIS A 300 -11.74 -21.34 1.78
C HIS A 300 -12.15 -19.89 1.50
N ALA A 301 -13.22 -19.46 2.15
CA ALA A 301 -13.72 -18.09 2.10
C ALA A 301 -13.38 -17.34 3.39
N TYR A 302 -12.81 -16.15 3.29
CA TYR A 302 -12.44 -15.33 4.44
C TYR A 302 -13.14 -13.98 4.38
N ILE A 303 -13.98 -13.73 5.39
CA ILE A 303 -14.59 -12.43 5.64
C ILE A 303 -13.67 -11.63 6.54
N ILE A 304 -13.16 -10.54 6.01
CA ILE A 304 -12.25 -9.64 6.72
C ILE A 304 -13.06 -8.63 7.51
N HIS A 305 -12.77 -8.56 8.80
CA HIS A 305 -13.32 -7.55 9.70
C HIS A 305 -13.10 -6.14 9.15
N ASN A 306 -14.17 -5.35 9.09
CA ASN A 306 -14.12 -3.95 8.69
C ASN A 306 -14.85 -3.05 9.68
N LYS A 307 -14.22 -1.95 10.06
CA LYS A 307 -14.79 -0.94 10.98
C LYS A 307 -16.02 -0.20 10.41
N ARG A 308 -16.26 -0.32 9.09
CA ARG A 308 -17.42 0.26 8.40
C ARG A 308 -18.66 -0.62 8.46
N PHE A 309 -18.54 -1.87 8.92
CA PHE A 309 -19.69 -2.73 9.12
C PHE A 309 -20.37 -2.41 10.46
N THR A 310 -21.65 -2.07 10.39
CA THR A 310 -22.54 -1.84 11.53
C THR A 310 -22.73 -3.13 12.35
N LYS A 311 -23.30 -3.01 13.55
CA LYS A 311 -23.60 -4.18 14.40
C LYS A 311 -24.55 -5.15 13.69
N LYS A 312 -25.63 -4.63 13.07
CA LYS A 312 -26.61 -5.42 12.31
C LYS A 312 -25.95 -6.17 11.14
N GLU A 313 -25.14 -5.47 10.34
CA GLU A 313 -24.44 -6.12 9.21
C GLU A 313 -23.51 -7.25 9.66
N ARG A 314 -22.85 -7.13 10.82
CA ARG A 314 -22.00 -8.20 11.36
C ARG A 314 -22.81 -9.42 11.81
N GLU A 315 -24.05 -9.23 12.22
CA GLU A 315 -24.98 -10.30 12.57
C GLU A 315 -25.45 -11.02 11.30
N GLU A 316 -25.88 -10.28 10.28
CA GLU A 316 -26.22 -10.81 8.95
C GLU A 316 -25.05 -11.61 8.34
N ILE A 317 -23.82 -11.09 8.44
CA ILE A 317 -22.60 -11.79 8.05
C ILE A 317 -22.43 -13.11 8.81
N ARG A 318 -22.62 -13.11 10.13
CA ARG A 318 -22.47 -14.32 10.96
C ARG A 318 -23.53 -15.37 10.59
N ASN A 319 -24.76 -14.95 10.36
CA ASN A 319 -25.84 -15.84 9.96
C ASN A 319 -25.55 -16.48 8.59
N ALA A 320 -25.09 -15.68 7.63
CA ALA A 320 -24.64 -16.18 6.32
C ALA A 320 -23.51 -17.22 6.44
N MET A 321 -22.50 -16.94 7.27
CA MET A 321 -21.41 -17.89 7.53
C MET A 321 -21.91 -19.21 8.12
N ASN A 322 -22.75 -19.14 9.16
CA ASN A 322 -23.29 -20.32 9.82
C ASN A 322 -24.08 -21.19 8.85
N GLN A 323 -24.91 -20.59 8.01
CA GLN A 323 -25.71 -21.32 7.02
C GLN A 323 -24.82 -22.02 5.98
N ILE A 324 -23.79 -21.35 5.45
CA ILE A 324 -22.87 -21.95 4.47
C ILE A 324 -22.03 -23.06 5.12
N ASN A 325 -21.51 -22.84 6.33
CA ASN A 325 -20.71 -23.84 7.03
C ASN A 325 -21.53 -25.07 7.41
N ASN A 326 -22.79 -24.90 7.85
CA ASN A 326 -23.69 -26.02 8.13
C ASN A 326 -23.98 -26.86 6.88
N TYR A 327 -24.18 -26.21 5.73
CA TYR A 327 -24.31 -26.91 4.45
C TYR A 327 -23.04 -27.70 4.10
N THR A 328 -21.87 -27.09 4.24
CA THR A 328 -20.59 -27.78 3.96
C THR A 328 -20.35 -28.96 4.91
N ASN A 329 -20.63 -28.79 6.19
CA ASN A 329 -20.42 -29.85 7.19
C ASN A 329 -21.34 -31.06 6.99
N SER A 330 -22.57 -30.85 6.53
CA SER A 330 -23.49 -31.97 6.21
C SER A 330 -23.12 -32.73 4.93
N HIS A 331 -22.16 -32.22 4.15
CA HIS A 331 -21.79 -32.78 2.85
C HIS A 331 -20.31 -33.16 2.73
N ILE A 332 -19.47 -32.82 3.70
CA ILE A 332 -18.01 -32.98 3.61
C ILE A 332 -17.54 -34.44 3.48
N ASN A 333 -18.32 -35.38 4.04
CA ASN A 333 -18.01 -36.80 4.01
C ASN A 333 -18.63 -37.53 2.80
N LYS A 334 -19.30 -36.82 1.89
CA LYS A 334 -19.85 -37.42 0.67
C LYS A 334 -18.75 -37.80 -0.31
N THR A 335 -19.01 -38.82 -1.12
CA THR A 335 -18.13 -39.26 -2.20
C THR A 335 -17.99 -38.17 -3.27
N LEU A 336 -16.95 -38.25 -4.10
CA LEU A 336 -16.75 -37.28 -5.18
C LEU A 336 -17.94 -37.23 -6.16
N GLU A 337 -18.54 -38.37 -6.48
CA GLU A 337 -19.71 -38.45 -7.38
C GLU A 337 -20.96 -37.81 -6.77
N GLU A 338 -21.13 -37.90 -5.46
CA GLU A 338 -22.19 -37.19 -4.74
C GLU A 338 -21.90 -35.69 -4.67
N ILE A 339 -20.64 -35.28 -4.44
CA ILE A 339 -20.22 -33.88 -4.42
C ILE A 339 -20.49 -33.19 -5.77
N LYS A 340 -20.22 -33.88 -6.89
CA LYS A 340 -20.51 -33.36 -8.24
C LYS A 340 -21.99 -33.10 -8.49
N LYS A 341 -22.89 -33.79 -7.78
CA LYS A 341 -24.36 -33.63 -7.90
C LYS A 341 -24.91 -32.52 -7.00
N LEU A 342 -24.08 -31.89 -6.17
CA LEU A 342 -24.53 -30.82 -5.29
C LEU A 342 -24.85 -29.55 -6.08
N PRO A 343 -25.91 -28.81 -5.68
CA PRO A 343 -26.27 -27.55 -6.34
C PRO A 343 -25.21 -26.46 -6.18
N HIS A 344 -24.36 -26.57 -5.14
CA HIS A 344 -23.32 -25.60 -4.83
C HIS A 344 -22.03 -26.30 -4.40
N PRO A 345 -20.86 -25.72 -4.72
CA PRO A 345 -19.59 -26.21 -4.20
C PRO A 345 -19.54 -26.15 -2.67
N LEU A 346 -18.69 -26.98 -2.07
CA LEU A 346 -18.40 -26.95 -0.63
C LEU A 346 -17.52 -25.73 -0.30
N ILE A 347 -17.90 -24.98 0.74
CA ILE A 347 -17.23 -23.73 1.13
C ILE A 347 -17.08 -23.68 2.65
N ARG A 348 -15.87 -23.45 3.14
CA ARG A 348 -15.62 -23.12 4.55
C ARG A 348 -15.41 -21.63 4.69
N VAL A 349 -16.28 -20.97 5.45
CA VAL A 349 -16.26 -19.53 5.65
C VAL A 349 -15.70 -19.20 7.03
N PHE A 350 -14.67 -18.35 7.05
CA PHE A 350 -13.99 -17.86 8.24
C PHE A 350 -14.21 -16.36 8.39
N TYR A 351 -14.25 -15.86 9.63
CA TYR A 351 -14.24 -14.43 9.94
C TYR A 351 -12.94 -14.09 10.65
N ILE A 352 -12.16 -13.18 10.07
CA ILE A 352 -10.85 -12.82 10.62
C ILE A 352 -10.69 -11.31 10.78
N ASN A 353 -9.90 -10.92 11.78
CA ASN A 353 -9.43 -9.55 11.93
C ASN A 353 -7.92 -9.54 11.81
N TYR A 354 -7.37 -8.87 10.79
CA TYR A 354 -5.92 -8.81 10.56
C TYR A 354 -5.13 -8.32 11.78
N ARG A 355 -5.71 -7.45 12.62
CA ARG A 355 -5.06 -6.98 13.86
C ARG A 355 -4.88 -8.07 14.91
N ASN A 356 -5.69 -9.12 14.83
CA ASN A 356 -5.70 -10.23 15.78
C ASN A 356 -4.87 -11.42 15.28
N ILE A 357 -4.37 -11.36 14.04
CA ILE A 357 -3.48 -12.40 13.50
C ILE A 357 -2.09 -12.14 14.04
N LYS A 358 -1.61 -13.09 14.86
CA LYS A 358 -0.30 -13.05 15.49
C LYS A 358 0.61 -14.14 14.95
N ALA A 359 1.89 -13.82 14.76
CA ALA A 359 2.89 -14.83 14.47
C ALA A 359 2.97 -15.86 15.61
N LYS A 360 3.19 -17.13 15.25
CA LYS A 360 3.52 -18.16 16.24
C LYS A 360 5.01 -18.03 16.55
N ILE A 361 5.33 -17.50 17.73
CA ILE A 361 6.70 -17.11 18.13
C ILE A 361 7.72 -18.28 18.07
N ASN A 362 7.27 -19.53 18.00
CA ASN A 362 8.14 -20.71 18.19
C ASN A 362 8.58 -21.43 16.91
N ILE A 363 8.39 -20.86 15.71
CA ILE A 363 8.80 -21.52 14.46
C ILE A 363 9.86 -20.65 13.76
N SER A 364 11.14 -20.83 14.13
CA SER A 364 12.22 -20.40 13.23
C SER A 364 12.20 -21.32 12.00
N SER A 365 11.66 -20.82 10.90
CA SER A 365 11.85 -21.47 9.60
C SER A 365 13.21 -21.05 9.06
N LYS A 366 14.23 -21.90 9.21
CA LYS A 366 15.49 -21.73 8.49
C LYS A 366 15.22 -21.83 7.00
N ILE A 367 15.30 -20.71 6.29
CA ILE A 367 15.31 -20.74 4.83
C ILE A 367 16.71 -21.14 4.40
N LYS A 368 16.80 -22.21 3.61
CA LYS A 368 18.03 -22.50 2.87
C LYS A 368 18.28 -21.31 1.94
N SER A 369 19.38 -20.59 2.14
CA SER A 369 19.77 -19.48 1.27
C SER A 369 19.74 -19.96 -0.18
N THR A 370 19.02 -19.26 -1.03
CA THR A 370 19.16 -19.48 -2.48
C THR A 370 20.51 -18.93 -2.92
N PRO A 371 21.15 -19.44 -3.99
CA PRO A 371 22.39 -18.84 -4.53
C PRO A 371 22.28 -17.34 -4.86
N SER A 372 21.05 -16.84 -5.06
CA SER A 372 20.74 -15.42 -5.28
C SER A 372 20.48 -14.60 -4.01
N ASP A 373 20.43 -15.24 -2.83
CA ASP A 373 20.20 -14.56 -1.56
C ASP A 373 21.56 -14.14 -0.98
N SER A 374 21.94 -12.89 -1.22
CA SER A 374 23.18 -12.31 -0.71
C SER A 374 23.15 -12.05 0.80
N ARG A 375 22.03 -12.35 1.49
CA ARG A 375 21.96 -12.27 2.94
C ARG A 375 22.74 -13.42 3.56
N LEU A 376 23.51 -13.14 4.62
CA LEU A 376 24.18 -14.17 5.40
C LEU A 376 23.17 -15.27 5.81
N SER A 377 23.60 -16.53 5.74
CA SER A 377 22.78 -17.75 5.96
C SER A 377 22.19 -17.91 7.36
N THR A 378 22.22 -16.87 8.19
CA THR A 378 21.90 -16.88 9.62
C THR A 378 20.82 -15.89 10.02
N TYR A 379 20.19 -15.16 9.10
CA TYR A 379 18.98 -14.42 9.45
C TYR A 379 17.84 -15.42 9.68
N ASP A 380 17.65 -15.81 10.95
CA ASP A 380 16.40 -16.38 11.41
C ASP A 380 15.30 -15.40 11.01
N LEU A 381 14.49 -15.80 10.03
CA LEU A 381 13.29 -15.05 9.68
C LEU A 381 12.32 -15.24 10.83
N LEU A 382 12.44 -14.35 11.81
CA LEU A 382 11.45 -14.24 12.86
C LEU A 382 10.12 -13.95 12.19
N ASP A 383 9.19 -14.88 12.42
CA ASP A 383 7.82 -14.77 11.97
C ASP A 383 7.21 -13.53 12.61
N ASN A 384 6.54 -12.70 11.80
CA ASN A 384 5.87 -11.50 12.29
C ASN A 384 4.37 -11.54 11.90
N ASP A 385 3.58 -10.65 12.49
CA ASP A 385 2.13 -10.60 12.24
C ASP A 385 1.80 -10.46 10.75
N PHE A 386 2.62 -9.75 9.97
CA PHE A 386 2.42 -9.58 8.53
C PHE A 386 2.69 -10.86 7.74
N ILE A 387 3.72 -11.65 8.09
CA ILE A 387 4.01 -12.95 7.47
C ILE A 387 2.86 -13.92 7.77
N ALA A 388 2.35 -13.92 9.00
CA ALA A 388 1.17 -14.70 9.35
C ALA A 388 -0.06 -14.30 8.51
N GLN A 389 -0.29 -13.00 8.28
CA GLN A 389 -1.35 -12.52 7.39
C GLN A 389 -1.14 -12.99 5.93
N LEU A 390 0.09 -12.90 5.41
CA LEU A 390 0.44 -13.33 4.05
C LEU A 390 0.19 -14.83 3.83
N ARG A 391 0.48 -15.68 4.82
CA ARG A 391 0.18 -17.13 4.73
C ARG A 391 -1.31 -17.39 4.61
N ILE A 392 -2.13 -16.68 5.38
CA ILE A 392 -3.59 -16.82 5.27
C ILE A 392 -4.05 -16.35 3.88
N LEU A 393 -3.59 -15.18 3.41
CA LEU A 393 -3.91 -14.62 2.09
C LEU A 393 -3.58 -15.59 0.94
N ARG A 394 -2.45 -16.29 1.04
CA ARG A 394 -2.01 -17.29 0.06
C ARG A 394 -3.03 -18.41 -0.08
N ASP A 395 -3.62 -18.83 1.04
CA ASP A 395 -4.51 -19.99 1.13
C ASP A 395 -6.00 -19.61 0.94
N MET A 396 -6.30 -18.34 0.62
CA MET A 396 -7.68 -17.88 0.37
C MET A 396 -8.12 -18.13 -1.06
N ASP A 397 -9.27 -18.79 -1.21
CA ASP A 397 -9.96 -18.91 -2.51
C ASP A 397 -10.91 -17.75 -2.75
N ILE A 398 -11.62 -17.34 -1.70
CA ILE A 398 -12.60 -16.25 -1.75
C ILE A 398 -12.25 -15.24 -0.65
N HIS A 399 -11.79 -14.06 -1.05
CA HIS A 399 -11.49 -12.95 -0.14
C HIS A 399 -12.69 -11.99 -0.10
N ILE A 400 -13.22 -11.71 1.07
CA ILE A 400 -14.45 -10.94 1.24
C ILE A 400 -14.18 -9.78 2.18
N THR A 401 -14.29 -8.54 1.71
CA THR A 401 -13.97 -7.38 2.53
C THR A 401 -14.77 -6.15 2.13
N GLY A 402 -14.68 -5.11 2.95
CA GLY A 402 -15.17 -3.77 2.61
C GLY A 402 -14.01 -2.78 2.38
N PRO A 403 -14.33 -1.52 2.09
CA PRO A 403 -13.34 -0.48 1.79
C PRO A 403 -12.23 -0.32 2.85
N GLY A 404 -10.99 -0.07 2.41
CA GLY A 404 -9.83 0.19 3.25
C GLY A 404 -8.67 -0.82 3.09
N THR A 405 -7.80 -0.92 4.09
CA THR A 405 -6.56 -1.73 4.03
C THR A 405 -6.81 -3.20 3.64
N GLY A 406 -7.93 -3.79 4.08
CA GLY A 406 -8.30 -5.16 3.69
C GLY A 406 -8.46 -5.31 2.17
N GLN A 407 -9.07 -4.33 1.50
CA GLN A 407 -9.25 -4.33 0.04
C GLN A 407 -7.92 -4.23 -0.72
N MET A 408 -6.87 -3.66 -0.10
CA MET A 408 -5.54 -3.59 -0.71
C MET A 408 -4.81 -4.94 -0.73
N TYR A 409 -5.08 -5.78 0.27
CA TYR A 409 -4.45 -7.10 0.41
C TYR A 409 -4.87 -8.10 -0.68
N GLN A 410 -5.91 -7.80 -1.45
CA GLN A 410 -6.31 -8.66 -2.57
C GLN A 410 -5.19 -8.86 -3.61
N THR A 411 -4.21 -7.94 -3.67
CA THR A 411 -2.98 -8.10 -4.48
C THR A 411 -2.22 -9.37 -4.13
N PHE A 412 -2.31 -9.83 -2.89
CA PHE A 412 -1.58 -11.01 -2.43
C PHE A 412 -2.34 -12.32 -2.63
N LEU A 413 -3.56 -12.31 -3.17
CA LEU A 413 -4.30 -13.55 -3.40
C LEU A 413 -3.62 -14.43 -4.45
N SER A 414 -3.89 -15.73 -4.35
CA SER A 414 -3.46 -16.73 -5.33
C SER A 414 -4.10 -16.52 -6.70
N ASP A 415 -3.45 -17.00 -7.76
CA ASP A 415 -4.02 -17.01 -9.11
C ASP A 415 -5.34 -17.79 -9.10
N GLY A 416 -6.39 -17.29 -9.73
CA GLY A 416 -7.70 -17.94 -9.75
C GLY A 416 -8.57 -17.73 -8.51
N SER A 417 -8.17 -16.89 -7.55
CA SER A 417 -9.03 -16.49 -6.42
C SER A 417 -10.08 -15.46 -6.83
N VAL A 418 -11.13 -15.30 -6.02
CA VAL A 418 -12.17 -14.27 -6.18
C VAL A 418 -12.12 -13.28 -5.02
N ASN A 419 -12.18 -11.98 -5.32
CA ASN A 419 -12.39 -10.92 -4.33
C ASN A 419 -13.83 -10.41 -4.38
N ILE A 420 -14.57 -10.53 -3.28
CA ILE A 420 -15.90 -9.92 -3.09
C ILE A 420 -15.74 -8.62 -2.29
N ASN A 421 -16.03 -7.48 -2.92
CA ASN A 421 -16.07 -6.19 -2.23
C ASN A 421 -17.51 -5.89 -1.79
N LEU A 422 -17.74 -5.89 -0.48
CA LEU A 422 -19.04 -5.63 0.15
C LEU A 422 -19.42 -4.15 0.18
N GLY A 423 -18.51 -3.27 -0.22
CA GLY A 423 -18.68 -1.83 -0.15
C GLY A 423 -18.85 -1.31 1.28
N GLY A 424 -19.01 0.00 1.37
CA GLY A 424 -19.34 0.72 2.58
C GLY A 424 -20.29 1.86 2.25
N MET A 425 -20.77 2.52 3.29
CA MET A 425 -21.58 3.72 3.16
C MET A 425 -20.69 4.95 3.38
N ASN A 426 -20.81 5.93 2.49
CA ASN A 426 -20.13 7.22 2.58
C ASN A 426 -21.15 8.37 2.67
N PRO A 427 -20.85 9.48 3.38
CA PRO A 427 -19.68 9.63 4.22
C PRO A 427 -19.78 8.73 5.48
N TYR A 428 -18.63 8.21 5.91
CA TYR A 428 -18.53 7.35 7.09
C TYR A 428 -19.13 8.04 8.33
N ARG A 429 -19.82 7.27 9.19
CA ARG A 429 -20.60 7.71 10.37
C ARG A 429 -21.90 8.45 10.07
N LYS A 430 -22.30 8.54 8.80
CA LYS A 430 -23.59 9.10 8.40
C LYS A 430 -24.40 8.08 7.60
N GLU A 431 -24.18 6.79 7.88
CA GLU A 431 -24.73 5.68 7.09
C GLU A 431 -26.26 5.66 7.07
N THR A 432 -26.91 6.17 8.11
CA THR A 432 -28.37 6.25 8.25
C THR A 432 -28.99 7.52 7.66
N THR A 433 -28.19 8.41 7.08
CA THR A 433 -28.67 9.71 6.60
C THR A 433 -29.04 9.66 5.11
N PRO A 434 -29.95 10.54 4.64
CA PRO A 434 -30.27 10.65 3.20
C PRO A 434 -29.09 11.06 2.31
N ILE A 435 -28.02 11.60 2.90
CA ILE A 435 -26.80 11.95 2.16
C ILE A 435 -25.88 10.75 1.94
N ALA A 436 -26.17 9.60 2.56
CA ALA A 436 -25.35 8.42 2.45
C ALA A 436 -25.46 7.77 1.05
N TYR A 437 -24.35 7.26 0.54
CA TYR A 437 -24.29 6.53 -0.72
C TYR A 437 -23.34 5.34 -0.60
N PRO A 438 -23.63 4.25 -1.33
CA PRO A 438 -22.75 3.09 -1.40
C PRO A 438 -21.43 3.48 -2.07
N SER A 439 -20.35 2.86 -1.63
CA SER A 439 -19.02 3.08 -2.19
C SER A 439 -18.16 1.86 -2.00
N PHE A 440 -17.49 1.44 -3.06
CA PHE A 440 -16.64 0.26 -3.03
C PHE A 440 -15.23 0.58 -2.60
N LEU A 441 -14.72 1.77 -2.96
CA LEU A 441 -13.35 2.26 -2.86
C LEU A 441 -12.32 1.24 -3.34
N GLU A 442 -11.13 1.70 -3.73
CA GLU A 442 -10.02 0.80 -4.05
C GLU A 442 -10.33 -0.31 -5.11
N GLN A 443 -11.44 -0.23 -5.84
CA GLN A 443 -11.83 -1.25 -6.83
C GLN A 443 -10.89 -1.27 -8.04
N TYR A 444 -10.18 -0.17 -8.30
CA TYR A 444 -9.12 -0.11 -9.29
C TYR A 444 -7.97 -1.10 -8.96
N VAL A 445 -7.80 -1.49 -7.70
CA VAL A 445 -6.86 -2.55 -7.30
C VAL A 445 -7.29 -3.87 -7.91
N THR A 446 -8.58 -4.22 -7.81
CA THR A 446 -9.12 -5.46 -8.40
C THR A 446 -8.95 -5.46 -9.92
N ALA A 447 -9.23 -4.32 -10.57
CA ALA A 447 -9.02 -4.16 -12.01
C ALA A 447 -7.54 -4.22 -12.43
N GLY A 448 -6.62 -3.88 -11.54
CA GLY A 448 -5.17 -3.96 -11.75
C GLY A 448 -4.55 -5.33 -11.46
N ILE A 449 -5.36 -6.32 -11.09
CA ILE A 449 -4.90 -7.68 -10.74
C ILE A 449 -5.51 -8.67 -11.74
N PRO A 450 -4.78 -9.04 -12.80
CA PRO A 450 -5.35 -9.83 -13.88
C PRO A 450 -5.53 -11.31 -13.52
N TYR A 451 -4.97 -11.79 -12.41
CA TYR A 451 -5.06 -13.19 -12.00
C TYR A 451 -6.17 -13.49 -10.98
N ILE A 452 -6.99 -12.50 -10.59
CA ILE A 452 -8.16 -12.71 -9.73
C ILE A 452 -9.42 -12.16 -10.40
N LYS A 453 -10.58 -12.64 -9.94
CA LYS A 453 -11.88 -12.12 -10.36
C LYS A 453 -12.52 -11.25 -9.26
N GLY A 454 -13.03 -10.08 -9.62
CA GLY A 454 -13.79 -9.20 -8.75
C GLY A 454 -15.28 -9.47 -8.79
N LEU A 455 -15.93 -9.51 -7.62
CA LEU A 455 -17.37 -9.44 -7.43
C LEU A 455 -17.72 -8.32 -6.45
N TYR A 456 -18.93 -7.80 -6.57
CA TYR A 456 -19.37 -6.64 -5.80
C TYR A 456 -20.75 -6.86 -5.23
N TYR A 457 -20.97 -6.39 -4.00
CA TYR A 457 -22.30 -6.37 -3.43
C TYR A 457 -23.22 -5.46 -4.27
N PRO A 458 -24.49 -5.82 -4.51
CA PRO A 458 -25.36 -5.03 -5.38
C PRO A 458 -25.47 -3.57 -4.89
N ILE A 459 -25.05 -2.61 -5.73
CA ILE A 459 -24.89 -1.20 -5.34
C ILE A 459 -26.17 -0.58 -4.79
N ASN A 460 -27.33 -0.87 -5.41
CA ASN A 460 -28.62 -0.32 -4.97
C ASN A 460 -29.09 -0.95 -3.64
N LYS A 461 -28.78 -2.24 -3.39
CA LYS A 461 -29.14 -2.93 -2.14
C LYS A 461 -28.22 -2.57 -0.98
N ARG A 462 -27.00 -2.10 -1.26
CA ARG A 462 -26.00 -1.80 -0.23
C ARG A 462 -26.49 -0.75 0.79
N ARG A 463 -27.39 0.14 0.37
CA ARG A 463 -27.98 1.17 1.24
C ARG A 463 -28.76 0.59 2.41
N ASP A 464 -29.36 -0.57 2.21
CA ASP A 464 -30.16 -1.27 3.23
C ASP A 464 -29.27 -2.11 4.17
N GLY A 465 -27.95 -1.95 4.06
CA GLY A 465 -26.96 -2.78 4.72
C GLY A 465 -26.62 -4.05 3.94
N ILE A 466 -25.71 -4.83 4.50
CA ILE A 466 -25.40 -6.19 4.08
C ILE A 466 -26.51 -7.10 4.59
N GLN A 467 -27.18 -7.80 3.67
CA GLN A 467 -28.25 -8.76 3.92
C GLN A 467 -27.70 -10.18 3.79
N GLN A 468 -28.12 -11.09 4.67
CA GLN A 468 -27.68 -12.48 4.67
C GLN A 468 -27.84 -13.17 3.31
N ASP A 469 -29.02 -13.12 2.70
CA ASP A 469 -29.31 -13.86 1.46
C ASP A 469 -28.46 -13.39 0.28
N GLU A 470 -28.26 -12.09 0.15
CA GLU A 470 -27.41 -11.51 -0.89
C GLU A 470 -25.94 -11.89 -0.69
N LEU A 471 -25.45 -11.91 0.56
CA LEU A 471 -24.10 -12.35 0.85
C LEU A 471 -23.91 -13.84 0.53
N ILE A 472 -24.87 -14.69 0.90
CA ILE A 472 -24.83 -16.12 0.58
C ILE A 472 -24.79 -16.33 -0.94
N LYS A 473 -25.65 -15.61 -1.68
CA LYS A 473 -25.69 -15.65 -3.14
C LYS A 473 -24.34 -15.30 -3.75
N LEU A 474 -23.70 -14.21 -3.30
CA LEU A 474 -22.40 -13.78 -3.80
C LEU A 474 -21.29 -14.79 -3.49
N ILE A 475 -21.26 -15.37 -2.28
CA ILE A 475 -20.25 -16.37 -1.90
C ILE A 475 -20.40 -17.65 -2.74
N LYS A 476 -21.65 -18.11 -2.95
CA LYS A 476 -21.93 -19.26 -3.81
C LYS A 476 -21.55 -18.99 -5.28
N GLN A 477 -21.85 -17.79 -5.79
CA GLN A 477 -21.46 -17.36 -7.13
C GLN A 477 -19.93 -17.35 -7.29
N ALA A 478 -19.20 -16.82 -6.31
CA ALA A 478 -17.73 -16.83 -6.30
C ALA A 478 -17.18 -18.26 -6.38
N ALA A 479 -17.72 -19.16 -5.56
CA ALA A 479 -17.33 -20.56 -5.57
C ALA A 479 -17.60 -21.24 -6.92
N GLN A 480 -18.78 -21.01 -7.50
CA GLN A 480 -19.14 -21.55 -8.81
C GLN A 480 -18.18 -21.06 -9.90
N ILE A 481 -17.87 -19.76 -9.93
CA ILE A 481 -16.93 -19.17 -10.89
C ILE A 481 -15.53 -19.77 -10.75
N ILE A 482 -15.04 -19.99 -9.53
CA ILE A 482 -13.73 -20.62 -9.29
C ILE A 482 -13.69 -22.03 -9.84
N ILE A 483 -14.71 -22.85 -9.54
CA ILE A 483 -14.80 -24.26 -9.95
C ILE A 483 -15.03 -24.40 -11.46
N GLN A 484 -15.82 -23.52 -12.08
CA GLN A 484 -16.06 -23.52 -13.52
C GLN A 484 -14.82 -23.08 -14.33
N GLY A 485 -13.92 -22.31 -13.72
CA GLY A 485 -12.67 -21.90 -14.37
C GLY A 485 -12.81 -20.63 -15.20
N PHE A 486 -12.71 -19.45 -14.57
CA PHE A 486 -12.62 -18.20 -15.33
C PHE A 486 -11.24 -18.04 -15.98
N SER A 487 -11.20 -17.36 -17.14
CA SER A 487 -9.98 -17.12 -17.89
C SER A 487 -9.02 -16.15 -17.17
N ILE A 488 -7.73 -16.47 -17.23
CA ILE A 488 -6.62 -15.63 -16.77
C ILE A 488 -5.79 -15.26 -18.01
N PRO A 489 -5.49 -13.97 -18.26
CA PRO A 489 -5.83 -12.80 -17.45
C PRO A 489 -7.31 -12.42 -17.54
N VAL A 490 -7.88 -11.93 -16.43
CA VAL A 490 -9.21 -11.32 -16.39
C VAL A 490 -9.17 -9.93 -17.02
N ASN A 491 -10.13 -9.63 -17.88
CA ASN A 491 -10.27 -8.29 -18.43
C ASN A 491 -10.51 -7.26 -17.29
N PRO A 492 -9.69 -6.20 -17.17
CA PRO A 492 -9.83 -5.21 -16.11
C PRO A 492 -11.22 -4.60 -15.99
N LYS A 493 -11.95 -4.41 -17.11
CA LYS A 493 -13.31 -3.86 -17.09
C LYS A 493 -14.29 -4.79 -16.37
N ASP A 494 -14.10 -6.09 -16.51
CA ASP A 494 -14.95 -7.11 -15.86
C ASP A 494 -14.62 -7.29 -14.37
N ASN A 495 -13.57 -6.61 -13.89
CA ASN A 495 -13.14 -6.51 -12.50
C ASN A 495 -13.47 -5.14 -11.89
N LEU A 496 -14.38 -4.37 -12.49
CA LEU A 496 -14.89 -3.12 -11.95
C LEU A 496 -16.35 -3.26 -11.54
N ALA A 497 -16.71 -2.60 -10.44
CA ALA A 497 -18.10 -2.38 -10.06
C ALA A 497 -18.79 -1.43 -11.05
N PRO A 498 -20.14 -1.37 -11.06
CA PRO A 498 -20.88 -0.51 -11.98
C PRO A 498 -20.42 0.97 -11.98
N ASP A 499 -20.11 1.53 -10.81
CA ASP A 499 -19.62 2.91 -10.66
C ASP A 499 -18.20 3.11 -11.24
N GLY A 500 -17.32 2.13 -11.09
CA GLY A 500 -16.01 2.11 -11.76
C GLY A 500 -16.15 2.05 -13.28
N GLN A 501 -17.10 1.27 -13.79
CA GLN A 501 -17.38 1.19 -15.23
C GLN A 501 -17.94 2.50 -15.78
N VAL A 502 -18.83 3.18 -15.04
CA VAL A 502 -19.29 4.53 -15.36
C VAL A 502 -18.11 5.49 -15.49
N PHE A 503 -17.16 5.46 -14.55
CA PHE A 503 -15.99 6.34 -14.59
C PHE A 503 -15.11 6.12 -15.82
N VAL A 504 -14.83 4.86 -16.16
CA VAL A 504 -14.00 4.53 -17.34
C VAL A 504 -14.68 5.02 -18.62
N GLU A 505 -16.00 4.84 -18.74
CA GLU A 505 -16.74 5.35 -19.90
C GLU A 505 -16.85 6.87 -19.91
N GLN A 506 -17.03 7.52 -18.76
CA GLN A 506 -16.98 8.98 -18.66
C GLN A 506 -15.62 9.50 -19.14
N CYS A 507 -14.51 8.90 -18.68
CA CYS A 507 -13.17 9.27 -19.16
C CYS A 507 -13.00 9.03 -20.67
N LYS A 508 -13.61 7.98 -21.20
CA LYS A 508 -13.56 7.65 -22.63
C LYS A 508 -14.22 8.74 -23.47
N TYR A 509 -15.40 9.22 -23.09
CA TYR A 509 -16.21 10.16 -23.88
C TYR A 509 -15.95 11.64 -23.54
N ASP A 510 -15.63 11.97 -22.28
CA ASP A 510 -15.32 13.32 -21.82
C ASP A 510 -13.80 13.44 -21.54
N LYS A 511 -13.04 13.83 -22.57
CA LYS A 511 -11.57 13.97 -22.48
C LYS A 511 -11.13 15.06 -21.51
N ASN A 512 -11.93 16.12 -21.37
CA ASN A 512 -11.64 17.22 -20.45
C ASN A 512 -11.78 16.76 -19.01
N PHE A 513 -12.87 16.07 -18.69
CA PHE A 513 -13.03 15.39 -17.41
C PHE A 513 -11.89 14.40 -17.15
N CYS A 514 -11.57 13.53 -18.12
CA CYS A 514 -10.48 12.56 -17.98
C CYS A 514 -9.16 13.24 -17.61
N LYS A 515 -8.82 14.33 -18.30
CA LYS A 515 -7.61 15.12 -18.04
C LYS A 515 -7.64 15.74 -16.64
N LEU A 516 -8.80 16.25 -16.21
CA LEU A 516 -9.00 16.88 -14.91
C LEU A 516 -8.72 15.90 -13.75
N VAL A 517 -9.23 14.67 -13.85
CA VAL A 517 -9.15 13.69 -12.74
C VAL A 517 -7.89 12.83 -12.76
N THR A 518 -7.25 12.67 -13.92
CA THR A 518 -6.04 11.84 -14.06
C THR A 518 -4.74 12.64 -14.02
N ILE A 519 -4.80 13.97 -14.19
CA ILE A 519 -3.60 14.82 -14.14
C ILE A 519 -3.61 15.67 -12.88
N ARG A 520 -2.69 15.37 -11.95
CA ARG A 520 -2.47 16.23 -10.78
C ARG A 520 -1.65 17.46 -11.14
N LYS A 521 -2.29 18.62 -11.15
CA LYS A 521 -1.65 19.95 -11.22
C LYS A 521 -1.96 20.74 -9.95
N SER A 522 -1.08 21.67 -9.59
CA SER A 522 -1.39 22.71 -8.59
C SER A 522 -2.68 23.45 -8.98
N GLY A 523 -3.49 23.84 -8.00
CA GLY A 523 -4.77 24.53 -8.21
C GLY A 523 -6.00 23.64 -8.42
N TYR A 524 -5.84 22.40 -8.90
CA TYR A 524 -6.96 21.46 -9.15
C TYR A 524 -6.99 20.26 -8.21
N PHE A 525 -6.29 20.35 -7.07
CA PHE A 525 -6.19 19.24 -6.13
C PHE A 525 -7.56 18.71 -5.68
N TRP A 526 -8.55 19.58 -5.56
CA TRP A 526 -9.92 19.20 -5.18
C TRP A 526 -10.60 18.28 -6.19
N CYS A 527 -10.37 18.45 -7.49
CA CYS A 527 -11.01 17.63 -8.52
C CYS A 527 -10.24 16.32 -8.79
N ASN A 528 -8.98 16.20 -8.39
CA ASN A 528 -8.18 14.99 -8.61
C ASN A 528 -7.99 14.14 -7.35
N ASN A 529 -8.18 14.70 -6.15
CA ASN A 529 -8.20 13.96 -4.89
C ASN A 529 -9.62 13.52 -4.56
N MET A 530 -10.18 12.66 -5.41
CA MET A 530 -11.55 12.16 -5.29
C MET A 530 -11.58 10.64 -5.15
N TRP A 531 -12.68 10.15 -4.62
CA TRP A 531 -13.12 8.77 -4.86
C TRP A 531 -14.11 8.80 -6.03
N THR A 532 -14.05 7.80 -6.90
CA THR A 532 -14.90 7.70 -8.10
C THR A 532 -16.39 7.84 -7.78
N GLU A 533 -16.79 7.37 -6.62
CA GLU A 533 -18.17 7.37 -6.15
C GLU A 533 -18.66 8.76 -5.79
N ASP A 534 -17.77 9.69 -5.40
CA ASP A 534 -18.13 11.09 -5.19
C ASP A 534 -18.62 11.72 -6.51
N LEU A 535 -18.00 11.37 -7.64
CA LEU A 535 -18.48 11.78 -8.97
C LEU A 535 -19.78 11.07 -9.34
N VAL A 536 -19.80 9.74 -9.26
CA VAL A 536 -20.94 8.94 -9.74
C VAL A 536 -22.23 9.29 -8.99
N HIS A 537 -22.13 9.65 -7.72
CA HIS A 537 -23.26 10.11 -6.92
C HIS A 537 -23.44 11.65 -6.89
N GLU A 538 -22.70 12.40 -7.70
CA GLU A 538 -22.73 13.87 -7.79
C GLU A 538 -22.62 14.54 -6.40
N ARG A 539 -21.64 14.12 -5.58
CA ARG A 539 -21.42 14.59 -4.21
C ARG A 539 -20.23 15.56 -4.13
N ARG A 540 -20.25 16.41 -3.10
CA ARG A 540 -19.20 17.40 -2.81
C ARG A 540 -18.93 18.29 -4.02
N GLN A 541 -17.67 18.42 -4.45
CA GLN A 541 -17.26 19.27 -5.57
C GLN A 541 -17.85 18.83 -6.92
N TRP A 542 -18.49 17.64 -6.96
CA TRP A 542 -19.23 17.11 -8.10
C TRP A 542 -20.73 17.39 -8.02
N ALA A 543 -21.25 17.96 -6.94
CA ALA A 543 -22.64 18.40 -6.84
C ALA A 543 -22.89 19.64 -7.72
N SER A 544 -24.14 19.90 -8.10
CA SER A 544 -24.55 21.10 -8.86
C SER A 544 -24.13 22.39 -8.15
N GLY A 545 -24.33 22.46 -6.83
CA GLY A 545 -23.94 23.59 -5.99
C GLY A 545 -22.47 23.62 -5.56
N GLY A 546 -21.66 22.62 -5.92
CA GLY A 546 -20.26 22.50 -5.49
C GLY A 546 -20.08 22.12 -4.01
N PHE A 547 -18.86 22.30 -3.51
CA PHE A 547 -18.50 22.05 -2.11
C PHE A 547 -17.86 23.30 -1.47
N PRO A 548 -18.34 23.75 -0.31
CA PRO A 548 -17.82 24.95 0.33
C PRO A 548 -16.42 24.70 0.91
N ILE A 549 -15.44 25.48 0.44
CA ILE A 549 -14.06 25.48 0.91
C ILE A 549 -13.63 26.95 1.10
N GLY A 550 -13.37 27.33 2.35
CA GLY A 550 -12.92 28.69 2.67
C GLY A 550 -13.90 29.79 2.23
N GLY A 551 -15.21 29.54 2.32
CA GLY A 551 -16.26 30.48 1.90
C GLY A 551 -16.55 30.49 0.39
N THR A 552 -15.84 29.70 -0.43
CA THR A 552 -16.09 29.58 -1.87
C THR A 552 -16.58 28.18 -2.22
N ASN A 553 -17.58 28.08 -3.10
CA ASN A 553 -18.04 26.78 -3.60
C ASN A 553 -17.13 26.31 -4.74
N VAL A 554 -16.41 25.21 -4.49
CA VAL A 554 -15.58 24.57 -5.51
C VAL A 554 -16.45 23.62 -6.33
N ILE A 555 -16.50 23.87 -7.65
CA ILE A 555 -17.24 23.05 -8.63
C ILE A 555 -16.25 22.47 -9.63
N CYS A 556 -16.27 21.16 -9.80
CA CYS A 556 -15.46 20.47 -10.82
C CYS A 556 -16.25 20.36 -12.12
N PRO A 557 -15.71 20.78 -13.27
CA PRO A 557 -16.40 20.71 -14.55
C PRO A 557 -16.40 19.27 -15.11
N PHE A 558 -17.57 18.81 -15.56
CA PHE A 558 -17.75 17.55 -16.30
C PHE A 558 -19.12 17.52 -16.99
N ASN A 559 -19.28 16.64 -17.99
CA ASN A 559 -20.58 16.42 -18.64
C ASN A 559 -21.55 15.62 -17.75
N ARG A 560 -22.44 16.32 -17.04
CA ARG A 560 -23.47 15.72 -16.16
C ARG A 560 -24.51 14.90 -16.90
N THR A 561 -24.93 15.34 -18.09
CA THR A 561 -25.90 14.64 -18.92
C THR A 561 -25.37 13.26 -19.31
N LEU A 562 -24.11 13.19 -19.73
CA LEU A 562 -23.41 11.94 -19.98
C LEU A 562 -23.30 11.07 -18.73
N LEU A 563 -22.91 11.64 -17.57
CA LEU A 563 -22.81 10.86 -16.33
C LEU A 563 -24.15 10.20 -15.99
N ARG A 564 -25.26 10.94 -16.07
CA ARG A 564 -26.60 10.44 -15.75
C ARG A 564 -27.05 9.34 -16.72
N SER A 565 -26.77 9.48 -18.01
CA SER A 565 -27.08 8.41 -18.99
C SER A 565 -26.24 7.15 -18.75
N LEU A 566 -24.95 7.30 -18.41
CA LEU A 566 -24.09 6.18 -18.04
C LEU A 566 -24.59 5.48 -16.76
N ARG A 567 -25.05 6.22 -15.76
CA ARG A 567 -25.64 5.62 -14.55
C ARG A 567 -26.87 4.78 -14.84
N GLN A 568 -27.76 5.28 -15.71
CA GLN A 568 -28.93 4.52 -16.15
C GLN A 568 -28.51 3.24 -16.88
N LYS A 569 -27.54 3.33 -17.80
CA LYS A 569 -26.96 2.17 -18.50
C LYS A 569 -26.44 1.09 -17.54
N TYR A 570 -25.82 1.50 -16.44
CA TYR A 570 -25.24 0.60 -15.44
C TYR A 570 -26.16 0.31 -14.24
N GLY A 571 -27.44 0.69 -14.33
CA GLY A 571 -28.45 0.39 -13.30
C GLY A 571 -28.18 1.06 -11.94
N ILE A 572 -27.49 2.20 -11.90
CA ILE A 572 -27.21 2.93 -10.65
C ILE A 572 -28.33 3.93 -10.40
N GLU A 573 -29.14 3.69 -9.36
CA GLU A 573 -30.25 4.58 -9.02
C GLU A 573 -29.78 5.99 -8.66
N TYR A 574 -30.40 7.00 -9.28
CA TYR A 574 -30.32 8.37 -8.78
C TYR A 574 -31.35 8.57 -7.70
N ARG A 575 -30.86 8.86 -6.50
CA ARG A 575 -31.69 9.46 -5.45
C ARG A 575 -31.07 10.81 -5.15
N PRO A 576 -31.73 11.93 -5.51
CA PRO A 576 -31.25 13.23 -5.10
C PRO A 576 -31.16 13.21 -3.57
N GLY A 577 -29.98 13.52 -3.04
CA GLY A 577 -29.93 13.89 -1.63
C GLY A 577 -30.81 15.14 -1.48
N ARG A 578 -31.64 15.22 -0.44
CA ARG A 578 -32.27 16.50 -0.09
C ARG A 578 -31.14 17.53 0.02
N GLU A 579 -31.22 18.57 -0.81
CA GLU A 579 -30.24 19.67 -0.86
C GLU A 579 -30.12 20.35 0.50
#